data_AF-A0A5K0WD43-F1
#
_entry.id   AF-A0A5K0WD43-F1
#
_cell.length_a   1.000
_cell.length_b   1.000
_cell.length_c   1.000
_cell.angle_alpha   90.00
_cell.angle_beta   90.00
_cell.angle_gamma   90.00
#
_symmetry.space_group_name_H-M   'P 1'
#
loop_
_entity.id
_entity.type
_entity.pdbx_description
1 polymer ?
#
loop_
_entity_poly.entity_id
_entity_poly.type
_entity_poly.pdbx_seq_one_letter_code
_entity_poly.pdbx_strand_id
1 'polypeptide(L)'
;YFLVRAGESETEHLGLIRTNPVEKTSVDSGLSEEGKKQAVEAAFEIKKMGACDGNCWIWPSITQRSYQAAEIIAAVNSISR
;
A
#
# COMPACT_ATOMS: atom_id res chain seq x y z
N TYR A 1 -10.23 10.51 8.79
CA TYR A 1 -8.96 10.10 8.16
C TYR A 1 -8.73 8.64 8.50
N PHE A 2 -8.11 7.89 7.59
CA PHE A 2 -7.83 6.45 7.79
C PHE A 2 -6.33 6.22 7.69
N LEU A 3 -5.82 5.29 8.48
CA LEU A 3 -4.43 4.86 8.43
C LEU A 3 -4.40 3.42 7.94
N VAL A 4 -3.62 3.17 6.89
CA VAL A 4 -3.48 1.84 6.29
C VAL A 4 -2.00 1.49 6.32
N ARG A 5 -1.66 0.41 7.01
CA ARG A 5 -0.31 -0.14 6.95
C ARG A 5 -0.15 -0.84 5.59
N ALA A 6 0.95 -0.58 4.90
CA ALA A 6 1.28 -1.32 3.68
C ALA A 6 1.37 -2.83 3.98
N GLY A 7 0.97 -3.65 3.01
CA GLY A 7 1.06 -5.10 3.10
C GLY A 7 2.50 -5.61 3.22
N GLU A 8 2.62 -6.92 3.33
CA GLU A 8 3.91 -7.63 3.36
C GLU A 8 4.78 -7.25 2.16
N SER A 9 6.07 -7.00 2.40
CA SER A 9 7.07 -6.82 1.35
C SER A 9 7.75 -8.11 0.95
N GLU A 10 8.34 -8.16 -0.25
CA GLU A 10 9.22 -9.25 -0.70
C GLU A 10 10.34 -9.53 0.31
N THR A 11 10.91 -8.48 0.91
CA THR A 11 11.95 -8.64 1.93
C THR A 11 11.42 -9.25 3.23
N GLU A 12 10.22 -8.84 3.67
CA GLU A 12 9.58 -9.41 4.87
C GLU A 12 9.21 -10.89 4.62
N HIS A 13 8.74 -11.22 3.41
CA HIS A 13 8.44 -12.59 3.00
C HIS A 13 9.67 -13.51 3.09
N LEU A 14 10.85 -13.00 2.74
CA LEU A 14 12.13 -13.71 2.86
C LEU A 14 12.70 -13.72 4.29
N GLY A 15 11.99 -13.15 5.27
CA GLY A 15 12.47 -13.02 6.65
C GLY A 15 13.57 -11.97 6.85
N LEU A 16 13.77 -11.08 5.87
CA LEU A 16 14.81 -10.04 5.89
C LEU A 16 14.23 -8.73 6.41
N ILE A 17 14.73 -8.29 7.57
CA ILE A 17 14.35 -7.00 8.15
C ILE A 17 15.32 -5.92 7.67
N ARG A 18 14.88 -5.15 6.67
CA ARG A 18 15.59 -3.94 6.26
C ARG A 18 15.35 -2.83 7.27
N THR A 19 16.40 -2.39 7.97
CA THR A 19 16.31 -1.29 8.94
C THR A 19 16.70 0.04 8.32
N ASN A 20 17.55 0.03 7.30
CA ASN A 20 17.95 1.22 6.56
C ASN A 20 16.78 1.76 5.73
N PRO A 21 16.35 3.03 5.94
CA PRO A 21 15.25 3.62 5.20
C PRO A 21 15.43 3.62 3.67
N VAL A 22 16.66 3.81 3.18
CA VAL A 22 16.96 3.87 1.75
C VAL A 22 16.71 2.52 1.07
N GLU A 23 16.99 1.42 1.77
CA GLU A 23 16.75 0.11 1.18
C GLU A 23 15.26 -0.17 1.00
N LYS A 24 14.39 0.46 1.81
CA LYS A 24 12.92 0.32 1.71
C LYS A 24 12.31 1.12 0.55
N THR A 25 13.08 2.02 -0.08
CA THR A 25 12.65 2.74 -1.29
C THR A 25 13.06 2.00 -2.56
N SER A 26 13.86 0.94 -2.45
CA SER A 26 14.26 0.15 -3.60
C SER A 26 13.12 -0.74 -4.10
N VAL A 27 13.13 -1.03 -5.41
CA VAL A 27 12.11 -1.84 -6.10
C VAL A 27 12.00 -3.26 -5.53
N ASP A 28 13.10 -3.80 -5.01
CA ASP A 28 13.18 -5.10 -4.36
C ASP A 28 12.53 -5.13 -2.96
N SER A 29 12.10 -3.98 -2.43
CA SER A 29 11.33 -3.85 -1.18
C SER A 29 9.87 -3.50 -1.42
N GLY A 30 9.37 -3.80 -2.63
CA GLY A 30 7.95 -3.72 -2.97
C GLY A 30 7.09 -4.76 -2.23
N LEU A 31 5.78 -4.69 -2.45
CA LEU A 31 4.81 -5.65 -1.95
C LEU A 31 5.09 -7.04 -2.50
N SER A 32 5.05 -8.04 -1.62
CA SER A 32 5.00 -9.46 -2.01
C SER A 32 3.67 -9.77 -2.71
N GLU A 33 3.56 -10.95 -3.33
CA GLU A 33 2.28 -11.43 -3.86
C GLU A 33 1.18 -11.46 -2.79
N GLU A 34 1.52 -11.82 -1.55
CA GLU A 34 0.56 -11.79 -0.44
C GLU A 34 0.26 -10.34 0.00
N GLY A 35 1.27 -9.48 0.04
CA GLY A 35 1.10 -8.05 0.31
C GLY A 35 0.19 -7.34 -0.70
N LYS A 36 0.22 -7.75 -1.97
CA LYS A 36 -0.70 -7.24 -3.00
C LYS A 36 -2.15 -7.65 -2.71
N LYS A 37 -2.40 -8.90 -2.32
CA LYS A 37 -3.74 -9.36 -1.93
C LYS A 37 -4.26 -8.58 -0.71
N GLN A 38 -3.42 -8.40 0.30
CA GLN A 38 -3.75 -7.58 1.48
C GLN A 38 -4.12 -6.14 1.09
N ALA A 39 -3.39 -5.54 0.15
CA ALA A 39 -3.71 -4.19 -0.34
C ALA A 39 -5.04 -4.14 -1.10
N VAL A 40 -5.36 -5.16 -1.90
CA VAL A 40 -6.65 -5.28 -2.60
C VAL A 40 -7.81 -5.46 -1.61
N GLU A 41 -7.65 -6.31 -0.60
CA GLU A 41 -8.64 -6.50 0.46
C GLU A 41 -8.90 -5.19 1.20
N ALA A 42 -7.85 -4.49 1.62
CA ALA A 42 -7.97 -3.17 2.25
C ALA A 42 -8.66 -2.17 1.33
N ALA A 43 -8.37 -2.20 0.03
CA ALA A 43 -8.99 -1.30 -0.95
C ALA A 43 -10.50 -1.51 -1.06
N PHE A 44 -10.98 -2.76 -1.00
CA PHE A 44 -12.41 -3.07 -1.00
C PHE A 44 -13.10 -2.70 0.31
N GLU A 45 -12.45 -2.88 1.46
CA GLU A 45 -13.02 -2.43 2.74
C GLU A 45 -13.14 -0.90 2.80
N ILE A 46 -12.14 -0.17 2.32
CA ILE A 46 -12.20 1.31 2.18
C ILE A 46 -13.40 1.72 1.31
N LYS A 47 -13.61 1.02 0.19
CA LYS A 47 -14.74 1.27 -0.72
C LYS A 47 -16.08 1.01 -0.04
N LYS A 48 -16.20 -0.11 0.66
CA LYS A 48 -17.41 -0.49 1.40
C LYS A 48 -17.76 0.51 2.51
N MET A 49 -16.76 1.12 3.12
CA MET A 49 -16.94 2.16 4.13
C MET A 49 -17.39 3.51 3.56
N GLY A 50 -17.41 3.68 2.23
CA GLY A 50 -17.67 4.98 1.59
C GLY A 50 -16.58 6.02 1.91
N ALA A 51 -15.37 5.56 2.29
CA ALA A 51 -14.30 6.43 2.78
C ALA A 51 -13.80 7.44 1.72
N CYS A 52 -14.05 7.13 0.43
CA CYS A 52 -13.66 7.95 -0.70
C CYS A 52 -14.85 8.40 -1.56
N ASP A 53 -16.08 8.44 -1.03
CA ASP A 53 -17.26 8.89 -1.78
C ASP A 53 -17.26 10.41 -2.07
N GLY A 54 -16.43 11.16 -1.34
CA GLY A 54 -16.18 12.59 -1.56
C GLY A 54 -14.77 12.86 -2.11
N ASN A 55 -14.19 14.01 -1.75
CA ASN A 55 -12.80 14.33 -2.13
C ASN A 55 -11.82 13.47 -1.32
N CYS A 56 -11.32 12.39 -1.94
CA CYS A 56 -10.34 11.49 -1.33
C CYS A 56 -8.91 11.87 -1.72
N TRP A 57 -8.00 11.85 -0.76
CA TRP A 57 -6.57 12.07 -0.96
C TRP A 57 -5.79 10.92 -0.32
N ILE A 58 -4.80 10.39 -1.03
CA ILE A 58 -3.91 9.35 -0.51
C ILE A 58 -2.51 9.91 -0.36
N TRP A 59 -1.95 9.78 0.84
CA TRP A 59 -0.60 10.23 1.19
C TRP A 59 0.27 9.03 1.54
N PRO A 60 0.93 8.39 0.56
CA PRO A 60 1.81 7.28 0.83
C PRO A 60 3.13 7.75 1.47
N SER A 61 3.71 6.89 2.31
CA SER A 61 5.12 7.00 2.68
C SER A 61 6.02 6.78 1.46
N ILE A 62 7.25 7.29 1.50
CA ILE A 62 8.24 7.17 0.40
C ILE A 62 8.69 5.72 0.13
N THR A 63 8.37 4.78 1.00
CA THR A 63 8.74 3.36 0.81
C THR A 63 8.02 2.74 -0.39
N GLN A 64 8.69 1.84 -1.11
CA GLN A 64 8.17 1.25 -2.35
C GLN A 64 6.82 0.55 -2.14
N ARG A 65 6.71 -0.28 -1.09
CA ARG A 65 5.46 -0.98 -0.77
C ARG A 65 4.29 -0.05 -0.44
N SER A 66 4.56 1.12 0.14
CA SER A 66 3.50 2.08 0.49
C SER A 66 2.97 2.78 -0.76
N TYR A 67 3.85 3.11 -1.71
CA TYR A 67 3.43 3.60 -3.02
C TYR A 67 2.57 2.58 -3.77
N GLN A 68 3.00 1.32 -3.83
CA GLN A 68 2.23 0.27 -4.52
C GLN A 68 0.87 0.02 -3.86
N ALA A 69 0.81 -0.03 -2.52
CA ALA A 69 -0.46 -0.15 -1.81
C ALA A 69 -1.39 1.04 -2.11
N ALA A 70 -0.86 2.26 -2.15
CA ALA A 70 -1.62 3.45 -2.49
C ALA A 70 -2.15 3.40 -3.94
N GLU A 71 -1.36 2.95 -4.91
CA GLU A 71 -1.82 2.80 -6.30
C GLU A 71 -2.94 1.76 -6.43
N ILE A 72 -2.84 0.64 -5.73
CA ILE A 72 -3.89 -0.39 -5.69
C ILE A 72 -5.19 0.18 -5.09
N ILE A 73 -5.09 0.87 -3.94
CA ILE A 73 -6.25 1.48 -3.27
C ILE A 73 -6.88 2.55 -4.18
N ALA A 74 -6.06 3.40 -4.80
CA ALA A 74 -6.52 4.43 -5.72
C ALA A 74 -7.28 3.85 -6.91
N ALA A 75 -6.74 2.78 -7.53
CA ALA A 75 -7.36 2.13 -8.66
C ALA A 75 -8.76 1.56 -8.35
N VAL A 76 -8.92 0.89 -7.21
CA VAL A 76 -10.21 0.29 -6.80
C VAL A 76 -11.27 1.35 -6.42
N ASN A 77 -10.81 2.48 -5.86
CA ASN A 77 -11.65 3.58 -5.38
C ASN A 77 -11.79 4.73 -6.39
N SER A 78 -11.30 4.55 -7.63
CA SER A 78 -11.40 5.54 -8.71
C SER A 78 -10.83 6.92 -8.34
N ILE A 79 -9.76 6.94 -7.55
CA ILE A 79 -9.08 8.17 -7.14
C ILE A 79 -8.05 8.52 -8.21
N SER A 80 -8.15 9.73 -8.75
CA SER A 80 -7.17 10.24 -9.72
C SER A 80 -5.80 10.43 -9.07
N ARG A 81 -4.75 10.28 -9.89
CA ARG A 81 -3.35 10.49 -9.48
C ARG A 81 -2.99 11.97 -9.37
#